data_AF-A0A1S8TQ20-F1
#
_entry.id   AF-A0A1S8TQ20-F1
#
_cell.length_a   1.000
_cell.length_b   1.000
_cell.length_c   1.000
_cell.angle_alpha   90.00
_cell.angle_beta   90.00
_cell.angle_gamma   90.00
#
_symmetry.space_group_name_H-M   'P 1'
#
loop_
_entity.id
_entity.type
_entity.pdbx_description
1 polymer ?
#
loop_
_entity_poly.entity_id
_entity_poly.type
_entity_poly.pdbx_seq_one_letter_code
_entity_poly.pdbx_strand_id
1 'polypeptide(L)'
;MNGNKFRLVIAGIVAGCIQVSIIIGMLVIPSGIVNSKIMNLFSDGGLSQEYSSNKSDKNEIKTFLKKLTLGQNDQAREVILYNGITIDEGVKSNEEINNEAALLTQNSKSDREKAKILYTWVGSNIKYDDNKADEVLKGSDIQKMPEGGAISAFKSRTGICFDKACLYVAMARAADLKVRLVGGQAYNGEEYVGHAWNQVYLSDEGKWVNVDPTFYDGGNYFDSNLFDQHKEEEVAGEWQ
;
A
#
# COMPACT_ATOMS: atom_id res chain seq x y z
N MET A 1 20.61 -69.03 -8.05
CA MET A 1 21.01 -67.65 -8.37
C MET A 1 19.80 -66.76 -8.22
N ASN A 2 19.92 -65.74 -7.37
CA ASN A 2 19.15 -64.49 -7.22
C ASN A 2 17.71 -64.48 -7.77
N GLY A 3 16.65 -64.22 -7.02
CA GLY A 3 16.42 -63.46 -5.79
C GLY A 3 14.98 -62.93 -5.93
N ASN A 4 14.05 -63.31 -5.05
CA ASN A 4 13.47 -62.42 -4.02
C ASN A 4 12.96 -61.08 -4.61
N LYS A 5 11.73 -60.60 -4.38
CA LYS A 5 10.75 -60.85 -3.30
C LYS A 5 9.48 -60.04 -3.64
N PHE A 6 8.30 -60.67 -3.53
CA PHE A 6 7.21 -60.35 -2.58
C PHE A 6 6.26 -59.20 -3.02
N ARG A 7 4.99 -59.45 -3.39
CA ARG A 7 3.80 -59.82 -2.56
C ARG A 7 3.40 -58.68 -1.61
N LEU A 8 2.14 -58.33 -1.32
CA LEU A 8 0.80 -58.85 -1.61
C LEU A 8 -0.23 -57.82 -1.11
N VAL A 9 -1.42 -57.82 -1.73
CA VAL A 9 -2.77 -57.79 -1.10
C VAL A 9 -3.30 -56.53 -0.39
N ILE A 10 -4.28 -55.97 -1.11
CA ILE A 10 -5.57 -55.37 -0.77
C ILE A 10 -6.18 -55.79 0.60
N ALA A 11 -6.68 -54.80 1.34
CA ALA A 11 -7.90 -54.93 2.15
C ALA A 11 -8.60 -53.57 2.25
N GLY A 12 -9.90 -53.53 1.96
CA GLY A 12 -10.77 -52.37 2.21
C GLY A 12 -11.59 -52.54 3.49
N ILE A 13 -12.26 -51.47 3.92
CA ILE A 13 -13.59 -51.44 4.56
C ILE A 13 -14.11 -49.98 4.58
N VAL A 14 -15.41 -49.86 4.37
CA VAL A 14 -16.27 -48.67 4.36
C VAL A 14 -16.83 -48.38 5.76
N ALA A 15 -16.94 -47.09 6.11
CA ALA A 15 -17.88 -46.40 7.05
C ALA A 15 -17.12 -45.24 7.75
N GLY A 16 -17.55 -43.99 7.90
CA GLY A 16 -18.85 -43.32 7.76
C GLY A 16 -19.11 -42.40 8.98
N CYS A 17 -19.36 -41.09 8.76
CA CYS A 17 -20.07 -40.12 9.63
C CYS A 17 -19.32 -39.52 10.86
N ILE A 18 -19.40 -38.22 11.27
CA ILE A 18 -20.36 -37.11 11.05
C ILE A 18 -19.81 -35.74 11.61
N GLN A 19 -20.26 -34.63 11.00
CA GLN A 19 -20.39 -33.20 11.44
C GLN A 19 -19.12 -32.37 11.80
N VAL A 20 -18.93 -31.13 11.30
CA VAL A 20 -19.90 -30.02 11.13
C VAL A 20 -19.71 -29.26 9.82
N SER A 21 -20.83 -29.04 9.13
CA SER A 21 -21.00 -28.18 7.95
C SER A 21 -21.50 -26.80 8.37
N ILE A 22 -20.91 -25.72 7.85
CA ILE A 22 -21.55 -24.41 7.61
C ILE A 22 -20.91 -23.85 6.32
N ILE A 23 -21.44 -24.17 5.14
CA ILE A 23 -22.24 -23.27 4.27
C ILE A 23 -21.67 -21.84 4.18
N ILE A 24 -20.92 -21.56 3.11
CA ILE A 24 -20.97 -20.25 2.44
C ILE A 24 -21.27 -20.53 0.97
N GLY A 25 -22.46 -20.08 0.56
CA GLY A 25 -23.05 -20.32 -0.74
C GLY A 25 -22.27 -19.66 -1.87
N MET A 26 -22.28 -20.37 -3.00
CA MET A 26 -21.92 -19.88 -4.32
C MET A 26 -22.66 -18.59 -4.65
N LEU A 27 -21.91 -17.59 -5.12
CA LEU A 27 -22.44 -16.60 -6.04
C LEU A 27 -21.64 -16.71 -7.34
N VAL A 28 -22.24 -17.43 -8.28
CA VAL A 28 -21.82 -17.52 -9.67
C VAL A 28 -21.99 -16.13 -10.29
N ILE A 29 -20.89 -15.51 -10.70
CA ILE A 29 -20.93 -14.42 -11.69
C ILE A 29 -20.34 -15.00 -12.99
N PRO A 30 -20.99 -14.84 -14.15
CA PRO A 30 -20.54 -15.45 -15.40
C PRO A 30 -19.21 -14.83 -15.84
N SER A 31 -18.17 -15.66 -15.96
CA SER A 31 -16.92 -15.30 -16.61
C SER A 31 -17.13 -15.28 -18.13
N GLY A 32 -17.27 -14.08 -18.69
CA GLY A 32 -17.35 -13.84 -20.13
C GLY A 32 -16.97 -12.40 -20.46
N ILE A 33 -15.67 -12.19 -20.69
CA ILE A 33 -15.00 -11.34 -21.69
C ILE A 33 -13.56 -11.15 -21.17
N VAL A 34 -12.67 -12.03 -21.62
CA VAL A 34 -11.24 -11.79 -21.59
C VAL A 34 -10.98 -10.73 -22.66
N ASN A 35 -10.62 -9.52 -22.26
CA ASN A 35 -10.18 -8.50 -23.21
C ASN A 35 -8.74 -8.85 -23.64
N SER A 36 -8.59 -9.34 -24.87
CA SER A 36 -7.33 -9.81 -25.49
C SER A 36 -6.32 -8.69 -25.79
N LYS A 37 -6.43 -7.53 -25.15
CA LYS A 37 -5.61 -6.34 -25.46
C LYS A 37 -4.35 -6.19 -24.61
N ILE A 38 -4.23 -6.93 -23.49
CA ILE A 38 -3.06 -6.83 -22.60
C ILE A 38 -1.92 -7.79 -23.00
N MET A 39 -2.18 -8.79 -23.84
CA MET A 39 -1.21 -9.88 -24.11
C MET A 39 -0.43 -9.73 -25.42
N ASN A 40 -0.35 -8.51 -25.99
CA ASN A 40 0.40 -8.21 -27.22
C ASN A 40 1.36 -7.00 -27.09
N LEU A 41 1.60 -6.47 -25.89
CA LEU A 41 2.52 -5.32 -25.73
C LEU A 41 4.01 -5.69 -25.52
N PHE A 42 4.35 -6.97 -25.63
CA PHE A 42 5.74 -7.43 -25.59
C PHE A 42 6.14 -8.05 -26.92
N SER A 43 6.38 -7.22 -27.92
CA SER A 43 7.25 -7.56 -29.04
C SER A 43 7.75 -6.31 -29.76
N ASP A 44 9.05 -6.37 -30.05
CA ASP A 44 9.84 -5.55 -30.97
C ASP A 44 10.29 -4.14 -30.54
N GLY A 45 11.61 -4.07 -30.33
CA GLY A 45 12.45 -3.27 -31.23
C GLY A 45 13.02 -1.99 -30.62
N GLY A 46 14.34 -1.96 -30.44
CA GLY A 46 15.06 -0.82 -29.86
C GLY A 46 15.01 0.46 -30.70
N LEU A 47 15.32 1.58 -30.05
CA LEU A 47 16.49 2.44 -30.33
C LEU A 47 16.50 3.65 -29.38
N SER A 48 17.70 4.08 -29.05
CA SER A 48 18.10 5.15 -28.14
C SER A 48 17.65 6.55 -28.56
N GLN A 49 17.34 7.42 -27.59
CA GLN A 49 17.63 8.84 -27.73
C GLN A 49 17.96 9.49 -26.36
N GLU A 50 19.07 10.21 -26.31
CA GLU A 50 19.56 10.98 -25.15
C GLU A 50 18.48 11.91 -24.61
N TYR A 51 18.19 11.81 -23.31
CA TYR A 51 17.33 12.79 -22.63
C TYR A 51 18.17 13.79 -21.86
N SER A 52 18.26 14.99 -22.43
CA SER A 52 18.83 16.16 -21.79
C SER A 52 17.99 16.52 -20.56
N SER A 53 18.61 16.49 -19.39
CA SER A 53 18.06 16.98 -18.12
C SER A 53 17.63 18.44 -18.25
N ASN A 54 16.34 18.73 -18.00
CA ASN A 54 15.85 19.72 -17.03
C ASN A 54 14.45 20.25 -17.40
N LYS A 55 13.61 20.39 -16.35
CA LYS A 55 12.49 21.37 -16.20
C LYS A 55 11.04 20.84 -16.22
N SER A 56 10.74 19.66 -15.66
CA SER A 56 9.35 19.27 -15.27
C SER A 56 9.12 19.14 -13.74
N ASP A 57 10.17 19.02 -12.92
CA ASP A 57 10.05 18.51 -11.54
C ASP A 57 9.30 19.37 -10.50
N LYS A 58 9.08 20.67 -10.73
CA LYS A 58 8.56 21.57 -9.66
C LYS A 58 7.05 21.70 -9.57
N ASN A 59 6.31 21.37 -10.63
CA ASN A 59 4.87 21.62 -10.65
C ASN A 59 4.06 20.50 -9.99
N GLU A 60 4.45 19.24 -10.17
CA GLU A 60 3.72 18.10 -9.57
C GLU A 60 3.91 18.03 -8.04
N ILE A 61 5.14 18.24 -7.55
CA ILE A 61 5.41 18.31 -6.10
C ILE A 61 4.63 19.47 -5.46
N LYS A 62 4.46 20.60 -6.16
CA LYS A 62 3.69 21.75 -5.67
C LYS A 62 2.17 21.49 -5.65
N THR A 63 1.68 20.57 -6.48
CA THR A 63 0.29 20.09 -6.46
C THR A 63 0.07 19.13 -5.30
N PHE A 64 1.04 18.24 -5.03
CA PHE A 64 1.03 17.29 -3.90
C PHE A 64 1.21 17.98 -2.54
N LEU A 65 2.12 18.95 -2.45
CA LEU A 65 2.46 19.71 -1.24
C LEU A 65 1.99 21.15 -1.36
N LYS A 66 0.94 21.51 -0.62
CA LYS A 66 0.57 22.91 -0.45
C LYS A 66 1.07 23.41 0.90
N LYS A 67 2.18 24.17 0.87
CA LYS A 67 2.71 24.89 2.02
C LYS A 67 1.81 26.08 2.34
N LEU A 68 1.14 26.04 3.49
CA LEU A 68 0.41 27.18 4.05
C LEU A 68 1.26 27.80 5.16
N THR A 69 1.42 29.12 5.11
CA THR A 69 1.96 29.89 6.23
C THR A 69 0.79 30.46 7.02
N LEU A 70 0.59 30.00 8.25
CA LEU A 70 -0.42 30.57 9.15
C LEU A 70 0.27 31.53 10.13
N GLY A 71 -0.19 32.78 10.20
CA GLY A 71 0.23 33.75 11.21
C GLY A 71 -0.39 35.15 11.07
N GLN A 72 -0.86 35.70 12.20
CA GLN A 72 -0.81 37.14 12.49
C GLN A 72 0.31 37.34 13.53
N ASN A 73 1.21 38.29 13.27
CA ASN A 73 2.34 38.71 14.11
C ASN A 73 3.37 37.60 14.48
N ASP A 74 4.52 37.62 13.78
CA ASP A 74 5.85 37.07 14.14
C ASP A 74 6.00 35.62 14.64
N GLN A 75 4.98 34.76 14.53
CA GLN A 75 5.10 33.32 14.76
C GLN A 75 4.47 32.55 13.59
N ALA A 76 5.09 32.66 12.41
CA ALA A 76 4.69 31.89 11.23
C ALA A 76 4.96 30.40 11.48
N ARG A 77 3.90 29.58 11.54
CA ARG A 77 4.02 28.11 11.48
C ARG A 77 3.77 27.66 10.05
N GLU A 78 4.70 26.89 9.51
CA GLU A 78 4.54 26.23 8.21
C GLU A 78 3.69 24.98 8.40
N VAL A 79 2.55 24.92 7.73
CA VAL A 79 1.68 23.74 7.70
C VAL A 79 1.75 23.15 6.30
N ILE A 80 2.22 21.92 6.20
CA ILE A 80 2.25 21.18 4.94
C ILE A 80 0.92 20.43 4.82
N LEU A 81 0.12 20.80 3.82
CA LEU A 81 -1.06 20.04 3.45
C LEU A 81 -0.71 19.06 2.33
N TYR A 82 -1.07 17.80 2.56
CA TYR A 82 -1.08 16.74 1.57
C TYR A 82 -2.53 16.53 1.17
N ASN A 83 -2.89 16.76 -0.10
CA ASN A 83 -4.26 16.56 -0.60
C ASN A 83 -5.35 17.29 0.21
N GLY A 84 -5.01 18.45 0.79
CA GLY A 84 -5.95 19.26 1.60
C GLY A 84 -6.02 18.91 3.09
N ILE A 85 -5.27 17.92 3.57
CA ILE A 85 -5.22 17.49 4.97
C ILE A 85 -3.78 17.57 5.53
N THR A 86 -3.63 17.88 6.81
CA THR A 86 -2.32 17.84 7.49
C THR A 86 -1.87 16.40 7.73
N ILE A 87 -0.57 16.13 7.79
CA ILE A 87 -0.07 14.78 8.14
C ILE A 87 -0.67 14.28 9.46
N ASP A 88 -0.68 15.11 10.52
CA ASP A 88 -1.18 14.71 11.85
C ASP A 88 -2.63 14.22 11.83
N GLU A 89 -3.51 14.93 11.10
CA GLU A 89 -4.89 14.48 10.91
C GLU A 89 -4.96 13.28 9.96
N GLY A 90 -4.13 13.22 8.92
CA GLY A 90 -4.08 12.12 7.96
C GLY A 90 -3.73 10.78 8.61
N VAL A 91 -2.76 10.76 9.52
CA VAL A 91 -2.29 9.54 10.22
C VAL A 91 -3.06 9.24 11.51
N LYS A 92 -4.11 9.99 11.80
CA LYS A 92 -4.93 9.79 13.00
C LYS A 92 -5.58 8.41 12.97
N SER A 93 -5.47 7.69 14.08
CA SER A 93 -6.09 6.37 14.26
C SER A 93 -7.39 6.48 15.08
N ASN A 94 -8.12 5.37 15.14
CA ASN A 94 -9.28 5.18 16.02
C ASN A 94 -9.28 3.74 16.57
N GLU A 95 -10.26 3.42 17.41
CA GLU A 95 -10.37 2.10 18.03
C GLU A 95 -10.53 0.96 17.00
N GLU A 96 -11.28 1.19 15.92
CA GLU A 96 -11.48 0.18 14.85
C GLU A 96 -10.15 -0.18 14.16
N ILE A 97 -9.36 0.82 13.77
CA ILE A 97 -8.04 0.61 13.14
C ILE A 97 -7.08 -0.06 14.12
N ASN A 98 -7.07 0.39 15.38
CA ASN A 98 -6.18 -0.17 16.40
C ASN A 98 -6.51 -1.66 16.66
N ASN A 99 -7.79 -1.99 16.81
CA ASN A 99 -8.24 -3.35 17.06
C ASN A 99 -7.98 -4.26 15.86
N GLU A 100 -8.19 -3.79 14.63
CA GLU A 100 -7.88 -4.55 13.42
C GLU A 100 -6.38 -4.84 13.33
N ALA A 101 -5.52 -3.83 13.53
CA ALA A 101 -4.07 -4.01 13.50
C ALA A 101 -3.59 -4.99 14.58
N ALA A 102 -4.10 -4.88 15.81
CA ALA A 102 -3.79 -5.80 16.89
C ALA A 102 -4.23 -7.23 16.56
N LEU A 103 -5.45 -7.41 16.04
CA LEU A 103 -5.99 -8.72 15.66
C LEU A 103 -5.16 -9.38 14.56
N LEU A 104 -4.81 -8.62 13.51
CA LEU A 104 -4.00 -9.11 12.39
C LEU A 104 -2.61 -9.57 12.84
N THR A 105 -2.03 -8.89 13.81
CA THR A 105 -0.63 -9.09 14.23
C THR A 105 -0.46 -9.89 15.52
N GLN A 106 -1.55 -10.30 16.18
CA GLN A 106 -1.52 -10.94 17.51
C GLN A 106 -0.63 -12.19 17.62
N ASN A 107 -0.44 -12.91 16.50
CA ASN A 107 0.31 -14.16 16.47
C ASN A 107 1.70 -14.02 15.84
N SER A 108 2.04 -12.83 15.32
CA SER A 108 3.31 -12.57 14.64
C SER A 108 4.50 -12.79 15.56
N LYS A 109 5.61 -13.28 14.98
CA LYS A 109 6.84 -13.64 15.70
C LYS A 109 7.99 -12.65 15.50
N SER A 110 7.84 -11.71 14.57
CA SER A 110 8.86 -10.72 14.23
C SER A 110 8.21 -9.42 13.78
N ASP A 111 8.98 -8.33 13.85
CA ASP A 111 8.54 -7.02 13.33
C ASP A 111 8.29 -7.11 11.82
N ARG A 112 9.11 -7.90 11.10
CA ARG A 112 8.92 -8.14 9.66
C ARG A 112 7.58 -8.78 9.36
N GLU A 113 7.18 -9.78 10.14
CA GLU A 113 5.89 -10.47 9.94
C GLU A 113 4.73 -9.51 10.18
N LYS A 114 4.77 -8.73 11.27
CA LYS A 114 3.77 -7.68 11.53
C LYS A 114 3.68 -6.70 10.36
N ALA A 115 4.83 -6.13 9.96
CA ALA A 115 4.91 -5.14 8.88
C ALA A 115 4.37 -5.68 7.55
N LYS A 116 4.65 -6.95 7.24
CA LYS A 116 4.19 -7.60 6.00
C LYS A 116 2.71 -7.95 6.03
N ILE A 117 2.17 -8.38 7.17
CA ILE A 117 0.73 -8.62 7.33
C ILE A 117 -0.05 -7.33 7.11
N LEU A 118 0.37 -6.23 7.75
CA LEU A 118 -0.26 -4.93 7.57
C LEU A 118 -0.17 -4.44 6.12
N TYR A 119 1.00 -4.61 5.48
CA TYR A 119 1.20 -4.25 4.06
C TYR A 119 0.21 -5.00 3.17
N THR A 120 0.11 -6.31 3.37
CA THR A 120 -0.77 -7.19 2.60
C THR A 120 -2.23 -6.81 2.82
N TRP A 121 -2.64 -6.56 4.06
CA TRP A 121 -4.02 -6.20 4.38
C TRP A 121 -4.39 -4.85 3.77
N VAL A 122 -3.58 -3.80 3.94
CA VAL A 122 -3.87 -2.47 3.36
C VAL A 122 -3.86 -2.55 1.83
N GLY A 123 -2.89 -3.25 1.25
CA GLY A 123 -2.76 -3.43 -0.20
C GLY A 123 -3.99 -4.09 -0.81
N SER A 124 -4.48 -5.17 -0.20
CA SER A 124 -5.58 -5.99 -0.71
C SER A 124 -6.99 -5.52 -0.31
N ASN A 125 -7.14 -4.73 0.76
CA ASN A 125 -8.46 -4.31 1.27
C ASN A 125 -8.82 -2.86 0.95
N ILE A 126 -7.86 -2.05 0.49
CA ILE A 126 -8.12 -0.66 0.10
C ILE A 126 -7.96 -0.52 -1.40
N LYS A 127 -9.07 -0.38 -2.12
CA LYS A 127 -9.06 -0.20 -3.57
C LYS A 127 -8.52 1.19 -3.92
N TYR A 128 -7.69 1.28 -4.96
CA TYR A 128 -7.26 2.58 -5.46
C TYR A 128 -8.44 3.39 -6.03
N ASP A 129 -8.51 4.67 -5.72
CA ASP A 129 -9.58 5.58 -6.15
C ASP A 129 -9.08 6.58 -7.20
N ASP A 130 -9.18 6.18 -8.47
CA ASP A 130 -8.72 6.99 -9.61
C ASP A 130 -9.47 8.32 -9.73
N ASN A 131 -10.77 8.35 -9.39
CA ASN A 131 -11.57 9.57 -9.43
C ASN A 131 -11.09 10.55 -8.36
N LYS A 132 -10.83 10.06 -7.15
CA LYS A 132 -10.26 10.87 -6.07
C LYS A 132 -8.87 11.39 -6.45
N ALA A 133 -8.03 10.56 -7.07
CA ALA A 133 -6.70 10.99 -7.54
C ALA A 133 -6.83 12.15 -8.55
N ASP A 134 -7.71 12.01 -9.53
CA ASP A 134 -8.02 13.04 -10.51
C ASP A 134 -8.54 14.34 -9.89
N GLU A 135 -9.43 14.24 -8.90
CA GLU A 135 -9.98 15.38 -8.17
C GLU A 135 -8.89 16.12 -7.37
N VAL A 136 -8.02 15.37 -6.68
CA VAL A 136 -6.89 15.93 -5.93
C VAL A 136 -5.90 16.63 -6.85
N LEU A 137 -5.58 16.03 -8.01
CA LEU A 137 -4.64 16.61 -8.99
C LEU A 137 -5.20 17.87 -9.67
N LYS A 138 -6.51 17.90 -9.94
CA LYS A 138 -7.18 19.04 -10.60
C LYS A 138 -7.61 20.12 -9.60
N GLY A 139 -7.77 19.76 -8.33
CA GLY A 139 -8.33 20.62 -7.29
C GLY A 139 -7.40 21.77 -6.89
N SER A 140 -7.90 23.00 -6.97
CA SER A 140 -7.19 24.20 -6.49
C SER A 140 -7.73 24.74 -5.16
N ASP A 141 -8.95 24.35 -4.81
CA ASP A 141 -9.69 24.79 -3.61
C ASP A 141 -9.60 23.72 -2.51
N ILE A 142 -8.89 24.04 -1.43
CA ILE A 142 -8.69 23.14 -0.29
C ILE A 142 -10.03 22.78 0.37
N GLN A 143 -11.01 23.68 0.36
CA GLN A 143 -12.32 23.44 0.98
C GLN A 143 -13.16 22.40 0.24
N LYS A 144 -12.77 22.05 -0.99
CA LYS A 144 -13.44 21.06 -1.84
C LYS A 144 -12.63 19.79 -2.01
N MET A 145 -11.52 19.66 -1.30
CA MET A 145 -10.71 18.44 -1.36
C MET A 145 -11.50 17.27 -0.76
N PRO A 146 -11.45 16.08 -1.39
CA PRO A 146 -12.11 14.90 -0.89
C PRO A 146 -11.52 14.48 0.46
N GLU A 147 -12.35 13.92 1.35
CA GLU A 147 -11.89 13.43 2.66
C GLU A 147 -10.81 12.35 2.51
N GLY A 148 -9.70 12.50 3.23
CA GLY A 148 -8.54 11.59 3.16
C GLY A 148 -8.00 11.15 4.51
N GLY A 149 -6.93 10.37 4.46
CA GLY A 149 -6.24 9.82 5.62
C GLY A 149 -6.75 8.44 6.05
N ALA A 150 -6.16 7.95 7.14
CA ALA A 150 -6.32 6.58 7.63
C ALA A 150 -7.77 6.22 7.93
N ILE A 151 -8.50 7.07 8.66
CA ILE A 151 -9.89 6.82 9.04
C ILE A 151 -10.80 6.78 7.80
N SER A 152 -10.60 7.69 6.84
CA SER A 152 -11.36 7.70 5.58
C SER A 152 -11.13 6.40 4.82
N ALA A 153 -9.87 6.04 4.57
CA ALA A 153 -9.50 4.82 3.86
C ALA A 153 -10.06 3.55 4.49
N PHE A 154 -9.92 3.42 5.81
CA PHE A 154 -10.39 2.25 6.54
C PHE A 154 -11.91 2.08 6.43
N LYS A 155 -12.67 3.18 6.50
CA LYS A 155 -14.14 3.16 6.44
C LYS A 155 -14.65 2.93 5.03
N SER A 156 -14.13 3.65 4.05
CA SER A 156 -14.61 3.57 2.65
C SER A 156 -14.09 2.34 1.92
N ARG A 157 -12.98 1.75 2.39
CA ARG A 157 -12.21 0.71 1.68
C ARG A 157 -11.67 1.19 0.33
N THR A 158 -11.53 2.50 0.17
CA THR A 158 -10.96 3.14 -1.03
C THR A 158 -10.00 4.26 -0.64
N GLY A 159 -9.04 4.59 -1.49
CA GLY A 159 -8.15 5.71 -1.27
C GLY A 159 -7.01 5.77 -2.27
N ILE A 160 -6.27 6.87 -2.25
CA ILE A 160 -5.07 7.07 -3.08
C ILE A 160 -3.79 6.77 -2.29
N CYS A 161 -2.62 6.96 -2.90
CA CYS A 161 -1.32 6.61 -2.30
C CYS A 161 -1.14 7.19 -0.88
N PHE A 162 -1.47 8.47 -0.70
CA PHE A 162 -1.42 9.13 0.61
C PHE A 162 -2.35 8.48 1.65
N ASP A 163 -3.58 8.15 1.28
CA ASP A 163 -4.55 7.55 2.21
C ASP A 163 -4.09 6.15 2.66
N LYS A 164 -3.60 5.35 1.71
CA LYS A 164 -3.06 4.00 1.99
C LYS A 164 -1.82 4.09 2.87
N ALA A 165 -0.92 5.03 2.60
CA ALA A 165 0.28 5.24 3.41
C ALA A 165 -0.05 5.75 4.82
N CYS A 166 -1.04 6.63 4.97
CA CYS A 166 -1.55 7.08 6.27
C CYS A 166 -2.19 5.93 7.07
N LEU A 167 -3.01 5.10 6.42
CA LEU A 167 -3.60 3.93 7.07
C LEU A 167 -2.54 2.95 7.54
N TYR A 168 -1.52 2.72 6.72
CA TYR A 168 -0.38 1.89 7.10
C TYR A 168 0.35 2.45 8.32
N VAL A 169 0.61 3.77 8.39
CA VAL A 169 1.18 4.41 9.59
C VAL A 169 0.31 4.15 10.82
N ALA A 170 -1.00 4.38 10.73
CA ALA A 170 -1.92 4.21 11.86
C ALA A 170 -1.93 2.76 12.38
N MET A 171 -1.98 1.77 11.48
CA MET A 171 -1.95 0.36 11.84
C MET A 171 -0.58 -0.08 12.37
N ALA A 172 0.52 0.40 11.78
CA ALA A 172 1.87 0.06 12.22
C ALA A 172 2.14 0.54 13.64
N ARG A 173 1.73 1.77 13.98
CA ARG A 173 1.79 2.31 15.34
C ARG A 173 0.98 1.46 16.33
N ALA A 174 -0.22 1.05 15.95
CA ALA A 174 -1.06 0.18 16.78
C ALA A 174 -0.47 -1.24 16.98
N ALA A 175 0.47 -1.66 16.12
CA ALA A 175 1.18 -2.92 16.21
C ALA A 175 2.58 -2.79 16.87
N ASP A 176 2.86 -1.65 17.50
CA ASP A 176 4.15 -1.27 18.11
C ASP A 176 5.33 -1.28 17.12
N LEU A 177 5.08 -0.90 15.86
CA LEU A 177 6.12 -0.74 14.84
C LEU A 177 6.50 0.72 14.68
N LYS A 178 7.80 0.99 14.70
CA LYS A 178 8.33 2.29 14.32
C LYS A 178 8.22 2.47 12.80
N VAL A 179 7.57 3.55 12.37
CA VAL A 179 7.14 3.75 10.97
C VAL A 179 7.35 5.18 10.51
N ARG A 180 7.63 5.35 9.22
CA ARG A 180 7.71 6.64 8.53
C ARG A 180 6.67 6.74 7.43
N LEU A 181 6.25 7.97 7.17
CA LEU A 181 5.60 8.38 5.94
C LEU A 181 6.65 9.05 5.06
N VAL A 182 6.80 8.57 3.84
CA VAL A 182 7.81 9.05 2.90
C VAL A 182 7.09 9.68 1.70
N GLY A 183 7.55 10.86 1.31
CA GLY A 183 7.12 11.57 0.11
C GLY A 183 8.22 11.61 -0.94
N GLY A 184 7.81 11.56 -2.20
CA GLY A 184 8.72 11.69 -3.33
C GLY A 184 8.03 11.35 -4.64
N GLN A 185 8.72 10.62 -5.52
CA GLN A 185 8.19 10.21 -6.81
C GLN A 185 8.28 8.70 -7.00
N ALA A 186 7.32 8.11 -7.72
CA ALA A 186 7.40 6.72 -8.16
C ALA A 186 7.01 6.58 -9.64
N TYR A 187 7.66 5.65 -10.34
CA TYR A 187 7.31 5.34 -11.73
C TYR A 187 6.03 4.50 -11.78
N ASN A 188 4.97 5.02 -12.40
CA ASN A 188 3.67 4.35 -12.49
C ASN A 188 3.55 3.39 -13.68
N GLY A 189 4.61 3.24 -14.48
CA GLY A 189 4.60 2.49 -15.75
C GLY A 189 4.74 3.37 -16.98
N GLU A 190 4.38 4.64 -16.88
CA GLU A 190 4.42 5.63 -17.96
C GLU A 190 5.35 6.81 -17.64
N GLU A 191 5.26 7.36 -16.43
CA GLU A 191 6.07 8.49 -15.97
C GLU A 191 6.31 8.46 -14.45
N TYR A 192 7.21 9.34 -13.98
CA TYR A 192 7.38 9.58 -12.55
C TYR A 192 6.31 10.56 -12.08
N VAL A 193 5.52 10.15 -11.09
CA VAL A 193 4.47 10.97 -10.48
C VAL A 193 4.72 11.14 -8.99
N GLY A 194 4.20 12.24 -8.42
CA GLY A 194 4.20 12.44 -6.97
C GLY A 194 3.56 11.27 -6.22
N HIS A 195 4.24 10.75 -5.21
CA HIS A 195 3.87 9.51 -4.54
C HIS A 195 4.16 9.54 -3.04
N ALA A 196 3.40 8.73 -2.30
CA ALA A 196 3.53 8.54 -0.86
C ALA A 196 3.61 7.04 -0.51
N TRP A 197 4.56 6.67 0.32
CA TRP A 197 4.72 5.30 0.81
C TRP A 197 5.29 5.30 2.23
N ASN A 198 5.74 4.13 2.71
CA ASN A 198 6.19 3.95 4.08
C ASN A 198 7.59 3.34 4.17
N GLN A 199 8.23 3.59 5.30
CA GLN A 199 9.34 2.78 5.79
C GLN A 199 9.00 2.25 7.18
N VAL A 200 9.40 1.03 7.48
CA VAL A 200 9.28 0.45 8.83
C VAL A 200 10.65 0.08 9.34
N TYR A 201 10.91 0.41 10.60
CA TYR A 201 12.11 -0.04 11.29
C TYR A 201 11.82 -1.41 11.92
N LEU A 202 12.52 -2.42 11.45
CA LEU A 202 12.47 -3.77 11.98
C LEU A 202 13.47 -3.84 13.13
N SER A 203 13.00 -3.77 14.37
CA SER A 203 13.88 -3.62 15.55
C SER A 203 14.70 -4.87 15.81
N ASP A 204 14.12 -6.03 15.50
CA ASP A 204 14.77 -7.35 15.54
C ASP A 204 15.85 -7.54 14.46
N GLU A 205 15.79 -6.79 13.37
CA GLU A 205 16.80 -6.81 12.28
C GLU A 205 17.74 -5.59 12.29
N GLY A 206 17.41 -4.54 13.05
CA GLY A 206 18.20 -3.31 13.15
C GLY A 206 18.25 -2.48 11.87
N LYS A 207 17.20 -2.52 11.02
CA LYS A 207 17.17 -1.79 9.74
C LYS A 207 15.81 -1.22 9.40
N TRP A 208 15.82 -0.16 8.60
CA TRP A 208 14.64 0.35 7.90
C TRP A 208 14.41 -0.45 6.61
N VAL A 209 13.15 -0.74 6.31
CA VAL A 209 12.73 -1.38 5.05
C VAL A 209 11.61 -0.57 4.40
N ASN A 210 11.59 -0.54 3.07
CA ASN A 210 10.55 0.15 2.31
C ASN A 210 9.27 -0.71 2.19
N VAL A 211 8.12 -0.05 2.28
CA VAL A 211 6.78 -0.65 2.20
C VAL A 211 5.84 0.27 1.43
N ASP A 212 5.21 -0.24 0.37
CA ASP A 212 4.26 0.54 -0.43
C ASP A 212 2.99 -0.27 -0.74
N PRO A 213 1.93 -0.12 0.07
CA PRO A 213 0.67 -0.82 -0.15
C PRO A 213 -0.07 -0.38 -1.43
N THR A 214 0.31 0.74 -2.06
CA THR A 214 -0.37 1.26 -3.25
C THR A 214 -0.14 0.35 -4.44
N PHE A 215 1.09 -0.11 -4.63
CA PHE A 215 1.49 -0.95 -5.75
C PHE A 215 1.37 -2.45 -5.47
N TYR A 216 0.63 -2.83 -4.42
CA TYR A 216 0.40 -4.24 -4.05
C TYR A 216 -0.09 -5.11 -5.22
N ASP A 217 -1.03 -4.61 -6.02
CA ASP A 217 -1.55 -5.33 -7.19
C ASP A 217 -0.54 -5.42 -8.36
N GLY A 218 0.45 -4.53 -8.37
CA GLY A 218 1.53 -4.50 -9.37
C GLY A 218 2.77 -5.34 -8.99
N GLY A 219 2.85 -5.82 -7.74
CA GLY A 219 3.98 -6.65 -7.29
C GLY A 219 4.21 -6.63 -5.78
N ASN A 220 5.28 -7.29 -5.34
CA ASN A 220 5.67 -7.30 -3.92
C ASN A 220 6.53 -6.08 -3.57
N TYR A 221 5.89 -4.94 -3.28
CA TYR A 221 6.52 -3.72 -2.79
C TYR A 221 6.70 -3.73 -1.26
N PHE A 222 7.31 -4.79 -0.77
CA PHE A 222 7.74 -4.95 0.62
C PHE A 222 9.19 -5.42 0.65
N ASP A 223 10.10 -4.54 1.09
CA ASP A 223 11.54 -4.78 1.22
C ASP A 223 12.14 -5.49 -0.01
N SER A 224 11.88 -4.94 -1.20
CA SER A 224 12.26 -5.54 -2.49
C SER A 224 13.02 -4.56 -3.37
N ASN A 225 13.62 -5.08 -4.44
CA ASN A 225 14.29 -4.28 -5.47
C ASN A 225 13.32 -3.49 -6.37
N LEU A 226 12.00 -3.68 -6.24
CA LEU A 226 11.03 -2.90 -7.00
C LEU A 226 11.02 -1.41 -6.61
N PHE A 227 11.62 -1.07 -5.46
CA PHE A 227 11.84 0.30 -5.02
C PHE A 227 12.94 1.06 -5.79
N ASP A 228 13.64 0.42 -6.73
CA ASP A 228 14.58 1.12 -7.63
C ASP A 228 13.88 2.20 -8.48
N GLN A 229 12.55 2.12 -8.59
CA GLN A 229 11.69 3.08 -9.26
C GLN A 229 11.04 4.10 -8.32
N HIS A 230 11.40 4.11 -7.03
CA HIS A 230 10.98 5.11 -6.05
C HIS A 230 12.14 6.07 -5.77
N LYS A 231 11.88 7.36 -5.94
CA LYS A 231 12.81 8.43 -5.62
C LYS A 231 12.34 9.10 -4.33
N GLU A 232 12.97 8.73 -3.23
CA GLU A 232 12.76 9.37 -1.92
C GLU A 232 13.23 10.83 -1.97
N GLU A 233 12.35 11.74 -1.56
CA GLU A 233 12.67 13.16 -1.48
C GLU A 233 12.60 13.66 -0.03
N GLU A 234 11.63 13.18 0.75
CA GLU A 234 11.46 13.57 2.15
C GLU A 234 10.87 12.47 3.04
N VAL A 235 11.28 12.48 4.31
CA VAL A 235 10.55 11.81 5.39
C VAL A 235 9.54 12.82 5.94
N ALA A 236 8.29 12.67 5.52
CA ALA A 236 7.18 13.56 5.88
C ALA A 236 6.82 13.45 7.37
N GLY A 237 7.03 12.27 7.98
CA GLY A 237 6.88 12.07 9.42
C GLY A 237 7.41 10.72 9.88
N GLU A 238 7.68 10.61 11.18
CA GLU A 238 8.18 9.40 11.85
C GLU A 238 7.42 9.22 13.17
N TRP A 239 6.98 7.98 13.45
CA TRP A 239 6.23 7.62 14.65
C TRP A 239 6.72 6.32 15.26
N GLN A 240 6.41 6.16 16.54
CA GLN A 240 6.55 4.94 17.33
C GLN A 240 5.22 4.62 17.98
#